data_AF-A0A954YY95-F1
#
_entry.id   AF-A0A954YY95-F1
#
_cell.length_a   1.000
_cell.length_b   1.000
_cell.length_c   1.000
_cell.angle_alpha   90.00
_cell.angle_beta   90.00
_cell.angle_gamma   90.00
#
_symmetry.space_group_name_H-M   'P 1'
#
loop_
_entity.id
_entity.type
_entity.pdbx_description
1 polymer ?
#
loop_
_entity_poly.entity_id
_entity_poly.type
_entity_poly.pdbx_seq_one_letter_code
_entity_poly.pdbx_strand_id
1 'polypeptide(L)' 'MLRAAEDANVSMIVMGTQGRTGVARVLMGSVAEQVVRNASCPVLVVKRPKDIAAAI' A
#
# COMPACT_ATOMS: atom_id res chain seq x y z
N MET A 1 6.04 -10.39 -2.87
CA MET A 1 5.77 -9.62 -1.63
C MET A 1 5.12 -10.49 -0.58
N LEU A 2 3.90 -11.01 -0.82
CA LEU A 2 3.22 -11.92 0.13
C LEU A 2 4.06 -13.17 0.47
N ARG A 3 4.53 -13.90 -0.54
CA ARG A 3 5.44 -15.05 -0.33
C ARG A 3 6.68 -14.68 0.48
N ALA A 4 7.36 -13.60 0.11
CA ALA A 4 8.55 -13.14 0.84
C ALA A 4 8.24 -12.75 2.30
N ALA A 5 7.04 -12.23 2.58
CA ALA A 5 6.59 -11.91 3.93
C ALA A 5 6.31 -13.19 4.75
N GLU A 6 5.73 -14.22 4.12
CA GLU A 6 5.53 -15.55 4.71
C GLU A 6 6.86 -16.23 5.00
N ASP A 7 7.76 -16.29 4.00
CA ASP A 7 9.08 -16.93 4.09
C ASP A 7 9.95 -16.29 5.19
N ALA A 8 9.85 -14.97 5.36
CA ALA A 8 10.60 -14.22 6.35
C ALA A 8 9.87 -14.11 7.71
N ASN A 9 8.67 -14.67 7.85
CA ASN A 9 7.83 -14.62 9.05
C ASN A 9 7.74 -13.21 9.67
N VAL A 10 7.44 -12.21 8.82
CA VAL A 10 7.44 -10.81 9.23
C VAL A 10 6.21 -10.47 10.08
N SER A 11 6.40 -9.61 11.08
CA SER A 11 5.29 -9.15 11.94
C SER A 11 4.40 -8.10 11.28
N MET A 12 4.88 -7.41 10.24
CA MET A 12 4.14 -6.38 9.51
C MET A 12 4.75 -6.09 8.13
N ILE A 13 3.90 -5.71 7.19
CA ILE A 13 4.27 -5.15 5.89
C ILE A 13 4.10 -3.63 5.93
N VAL A 14 5.10 -2.87 5.48
CA VAL A 14 5.00 -1.41 5.28
C VAL A 14 5.21 -1.08 3.81
N MET A 15 4.29 -0.32 3.21
CA MET A 15 4.42 0.09 1.81
C MET A 15 3.90 1.49 1.53
N GLY A 16 4.59 2.19 0.63
CA GLY A 16 4.10 3.44 0.06
C GLY A 16 3.09 3.20 -1.06
N THR A 17 2.20 4.17 -1.27
CA THR A 17 1.37 4.22 -2.48
C THR A 17 1.76 5.40 -3.34
N GLN A 18 2.09 5.13 -4.61
CA GLN A 18 2.07 6.17 -5.61
C GLN A 18 0.60 6.53 -5.81
N GLY A 19 0.21 7.75 -5.45
CA GLY A 19 -1.16 8.25 -5.49
C GLY A 19 -1.70 8.39 -6.91
N ARG A 20 -1.68 7.30 -7.70
CA ARG A 20 -2.28 7.22 -9.02
C ARG A 20 -3.80 7.35 -8.84
N THR A 21 -4.39 8.30 -9.54
CA THR A 21 -5.82 8.59 -9.58
C THR A 21 -6.37 8.18 -10.95
N GLY A 22 -7.69 8.03 -11.07
CA GLY A 22 -8.36 7.78 -12.35
C GLY A 22 -8.73 6.31 -12.63
N VAL A 23 -9.27 6.09 -13.83
CA VAL A 23 -10.01 4.89 -14.23
C VAL A 23 -9.15 3.62 -14.25
N ALA A 24 -7.87 3.73 -14.63
CA ALA A 24 -6.94 2.59 -14.68
C ALA A 24 -6.69 1.95 -13.30
N ARG A 25 -6.75 2.72 -12.20
CA ARG A 25 -6.63 2.18 -10.83
C ARG A 25 -7.88 1.43 -10.40
N VAL A 26 -9.05 1.89 -10.82
CA VAL A 26 -10.33 1.29 -10.44
C VAL A 26 -10.54 -0.05 -11.15
N LEU A 27 -10.13 -0.16 -12.41
CA LEU A 27 -10.35 -1.36 -13.23
C LEU A 27 -9.44 -2.55 -12.89
N MET A 28 -8.19 -2.32 -12.46
CA MET A 28 -7.24 -3.39 -12.12
C MET A 28 -6.98 -3.55 -10.62
N GLY A 29 -7.55 -2.69 -9.78
CA GLY A 29 -7.14 -2.55 -8.39
C GLY A 29 -5.71 -2.01 -8.28
N SER A 30 -5.23 -1.81 -7.05
CA SER A 30 -3.82 -1.44 -6.82
C SER A 30 -3.05 -2.58 -6.18
N VAL A 31 -1.74 -2.66 -6.41
CA VAL A 31 -0.87 -3.62 -5.69
C VAL A 31 -1.06 -3.50 -4.18
N ALA A 32 -1.20 -2.28 -3.66
CA ALA A 32 -1.50 -2.05 -2.25
C ALA A 32 -2.83 -2.67 -1.81
N GLU A 33 -3.87 -2.62 -2.64
CA GLU A 33 -5.14 -3.27 -2.35
C GLU A 33 -5.00 -4.80 -2.33
N GLN A 34 -4.30 -5.37 -3.32
CA GLN A 34 -4.06 -6.81 -3.35
C GLN A 34 -3.26 -7.28 -2.14
N VAL A 35 -2.26 -6.52 -1.71
CA VAL A 35 -1.47 -6.84 -0.51
C VAL A 35 -2.30 -6.72 0.75
N VAL A 36 -3.06 -5.62 0.93
CA VAL A 36 -3.93 -5.44 2.11
C VAL A 36 -4.99 -6.55 2.21
N ARG A 37 -5.55 -7.00 1.09
CA ARG A 37 -6.60 -8.04 1.10
C ARG A 37 -6.08 -9.44 1.41
N ASN A 38 -4.83 -9.75 1.05
CA ASN A 38 -4.32 -11.12 1.05
C ASN A 38 -3.17 -11.36 2.05
N ALA A 39 -2.65 -10.32 2.71
CA ALA A 39 -1.60 -10.49 3.71
C ALA A 39 -2.13 -11.23 4.94
N SER A 40 -1.36 -12.21 5.41
CA SER A 40 -1.58 -12.92 6.68
C SER A 40 -1.15 -12.10 7.90
N CYS A 41 -0.45 -10.98 7.69
CA CYS A 41 0.03 -10.07 8.72
C CYS A 41 -0.48 -8.63 8.49
N PRO A 42 -0.43 -7.76 9.53
CA PRO A 42 -0.79 -6.36 9.40
C PRO A 42 -0.07 -5.64 8.25
N VAL A 43 -0.79 -4.74 7.57
CA VAL A 43 -0.25 -3.93 6.46
C VAL A 43 -0.43 -2.45 6.75
N LEU A 44 0.68 -1.70 6.85
CA LEU A 44 0.70 -0.24 6.95
C LEU A 44 0.91 0.38 5.58
N VAL A 45 -0.09 1.13 5.11
CA VAL A 45 -0.02 1.87 3.85
C VAL A 45 0.27 3.34 4.12
N VAL A 46 1.45 3.80 3.72
CA VAL A 46 1.86 5.19 3.85
C VAL A 46 1.44 5.96 2.59
N LYS A 47 0.63 7.00 2.79
CA LYS A 47 0.30 7.98 1.73
C LYS A 47 1.31 9.11 1.81
N ARG A 48 1.70 9.65 0.65
CA ARG A 48 2.47 10.90 0.63
C ARG A 48 1.67 11.99 1.36
N PRO A 49 2.31 12.77 2.24
CA PRO A 49 1.70 13.99 2.76
C PRO A 49 1.19 14.81 1.59
N LYS A 50 -0.03 15.34 1.70
CA LYS A 50 -0.45 16.43 0.83
C LYS A 50 0.41 17.62 1.21
N ASP A 51 0.94 18.36 0.24
CA ASP A 51 1.90 19.44 0.46
C ASP A 51 1.51 20.27 1.69
N ILE A 52 2.37 20.30 2.71
CA ILE A 52 2.18 21.13 3.92
C ILE A 52 2.19 22.62 3.54
N ALA A 53 2.69 22.95 2.34
CA ALA A 53 2.67 24.29 1.75
C ALA A 53 1.26 24.86 1.47
N ALA A 54 0.19 24.04 1.54
CA ALA A 54 -1.18 24.55 1.48
C ALA A 54 -1.76 24.94 2.86
N ALA A 55 -0.97 24.83 3.93
CA ALA A 55 -1.39 25.05 5.32
C ALA A 55 -0.66 26.21 6.04
N ILE A 56 0.12 27.01 5.32
CA ILE A 56 0.75 28.26 5.79
C ILE A 56 0.41 29.36 4.78
#